data_AF-A0A382ZKT4-F1
#
_entry.id   AF-A0A382ZKT4-F1
#
_cell.length_a   1.000
_cell.length_b   1.000
_cell.length_c   1.000
_cell.angle_alpha   90.00
_cell.angle_beta   90.00
_cell.angle_gamma   90.00
#
_symmetry.space_group_name_H-M   'P 1'
#
loop_
_entity.id
_entity.type
_entity.pdbx_description
1 polymer ?
#
loop_
_entity_poly.entity_id
_entity_poly.type
_entity_poly.pdbx_seq_one_letter_code
_entity_poly.pdbx_strand_id
1 'polypeptide(L)'
;MSKMQASQILHRNVSIRRSGRVIRNVLTQSLISEIRKGRLEKDDEISADEKNWVRLDQHRQLARYFSNPSPYSSNDLPSDVEKRLSELSQMLKKLS
;
A
#
# COMPACT_ATOMS: atom_id res chain seq x y z
N MET A 1 43.07 5.42 10.61
CA MET A 1 42.34 4.71 9.55
C MET A 1 41.08 4.11 10.16
N SER A 2 39.94 4.78 10.05
CA SER A 2 38.73 4.35 10.76
C SER A 2 37.91 3.38 9.91
N LYS A 3 37.99 2.10 10.31
CA LYS A 3 37.17 1.00 9.83
C LYS A 3 35.72 1.30 10.24
N MET A 4 34.94 1.96 9.37
CA MET A 4 33.52 2.18 9.63
C MET A 4 32.83 0.83 9.65
N GLN A 5 32.33 0.48 10.84
CA GLN A 5 31.45 -0.65 11.03
C GLN A 5 30.33 -0.57 10.01
N ALA A 6 30.10 -1.68 9.30
CA ALA A 6 28.87 -1.89 8.54
C ALA A 6 27.71 -2.00 9.55
N SER A 7 27.32 -0.86 10.12
CA SER A 7 26.03 -0.70 10.76
C SER A 7 25.01 -1.12 9.72
N GLN A 8 24.07 -1.99 10.07
CA GLN A 8 22.85 -2.18 9.27
C GLN A 8 22.24 -0.79 9.06
N ILE A 9 22.52 -0.17 7.91
CA ILE A 9 22.05 1.17 7.60
C ILE A 9 20.55 1.01 7.40
N LEU A 10 19.80 1.30 8.45
CA LEU A 10 18.38 1.53 8.31
C LEU A 10 18.27 2.77 7.42
N HIS A 11 18.06 2.57 6.12
CA HIS A 11 17.95 3.67 5.17
C HIS A 11 16.75 4.52 5.59
N ARG A 12 17.03 5.70 6.15
CA ARG A 12 15.99 6.66 6.58
C ARG A 12 15.22 7.19 5.38
N ASN A 13 15.89 7.25 4.24
CA ASN A 13 15.36 7.74 2.97
C ASN A 13 15.73 6.76 1.86
N VAL A 14 14.85 6.65 0.86
CA VAL A 14 15.02 5.87 -0.36
C VAL A 14 14.65 6.73 -1.56
N SER A 15 15.06 6.28 -2.74
CA SER A 15 14.65 6.85 -4.02
C SER A 15 13.64 5.93 -4.69
N ILE A 16 12.63 6.52 -5.32
CA ILE A 16 11.59 5.82 -6.07
C ILE A 16 11.71 6.21 -7.54
N ARG A 17 11.63 5.24 -8.46
CA ARG A 17 11.62 5.47 -9.90
C ARG A 17 10.31 4.96 -10.49
N ARG A 18 9.66 5.82 -11.29
CA ARG A 18 8.47 5.50 -12.10
C ARG A 18 8.70 5.97 -13.53
N SER A 19 8.74 5.05 -14.49
CA SER A 19 8.82 5.35 -15.92
C SER A 19 9.88 6.39 -16.29
N GLY A 20 11.07 6.29 -15.68
CA GLY A 20 12.19 7.22 -15.91
C GLY A 20 12.21 8.49 -15.05
N ARG A 21 11.17 8.77 -14.26
CA ARG A 21 11.19 9.84 -13.26
C ARG A 21 11.68 9.30 -11.92
N VAL A 22 12.67 9.94 -11.33
CA VAL A 22 13.24 9.56 -10.03
C VAL A 22 12.84 10.59 -8.98
N ILE A 23 12.14 10.13 -7.94
CA ILE A 23 11.81 10.88 -6.74
C ILE A 23 12.82 10.48 -5.66
N ARG A 24 13.67 11.43 -5.25
CA ARG A 24 14.69 11.22 -4.23
C ARG A 24 14.17 11.55 -2.83
N ASN A 25 14.89 11.08 -1.82
CA ASN A 25 14.68 11.42 -0.42
C ASN A 25 13.30 11.02 0.16
N VAL A 26 12.67 9.98 -0.38
CA VAL A 26 11.41 9.46 0.14
C VAL A 26 11.64 8.78 1.48
N LEU A 27 10.93 9.20 2.53
CA LEU A 27 11.05 8.60 3.85
C LEU A 27 10.52 7.16 3.83
N THR A 28 11.32 6.22 4.34
CA THR A 28 10.94 4.79 4.39
C THR A 28 9.67 4.55 5.22
N GLN A 29 9.50 5.31 6.29
CA GLN A 29 8.28 5.27 7.13
C GLN A 29 7.02 5.72 6.38
N SER A 30 7.15 6.60 5.40
CA SER A 30 6.03 7.10 4.61
C SER A 30 5.62 6.14 3.49
N LEU A 31 6.50 5.24 3.06
CA LEU A 31 6.25 4.34 1.92
C LEU A 31 4.94 3.55 2.08
N ILE A 32 4.71 2.99 3.27
CA ILE A 32 3.50 2.19 3.55
C ILE A 32 2.24 3.06 3.40
N SER A 33 2.30 4.30 3.89
CA SER A 33 1.18 5.25 3.78
C SER A 33 0.93 5.62 2.31
N GLU A 34 1.98 5.89 1.54
CA GLU A 34 1.86 6.26 0.13
C GLU A 34 1.39 5.09 -0.75
N ILE A 35 1.79 3.85 -0.44
CA ILE A 35 1.25 2.62 -1.07
C ILE A 35 -0.25 2.49 -0.76
N ARG A 36 -0.63 2.64 0.51
CA ARG A 36 -2.05 2.56 0.92
C ARG A 36 -2.92 3.66 0.30
N LYS A 37 -2.36 4.84 0.07
CA LYS A 37 -3.04 5.95 -0.63
C LYS A 37 -3.08 5.76 -2.15
N GLY A 38 -2.45 4.71 -2.69
CA GLY A 38 -2.35 4.46 -4.13
C GLY A 38 -1.43 5.42 -4.87
N ARG A 39 -0.59 6.18 -4.15
CA ARG A 39 0.40 7.08 -4.77
C ARG A 39 1.61 6.32 -5.27
N LEU A 40 1.99 5.24 -4.58
CA LEU A 40 3.00 4.29 -5.03
C LEU A 40 2.33 3.05 -5.61
N GLU A 41 2.76 2.68 -6.80
CA GLU A 41 2.22 1.56 -7.56
C GLU A 41 3.15 0.35 -7.46
N LYS A 42 2.59 -0.83 -7.67
CA LYS A 42 3.33 -2.10 -7.61
C LYS A 42 4.51 -2.16 -8.60
N ASP A 43 4.36 -1.48 -9.74
CA ASP A 43 5.34 -1.42 -10.83
C ASP A 43 6.43 -0.36 -10.58
N ASP A 44 6.30 0.45 -9.53
CA ASP A 44 7.35 1.40 -9.16
C ASP A 44 8.59 0.68 -8.67
N GLU A 45 9.75 1.29 -8.88
CA GLU A 45 11.03 0.76 -8.43
C GLU A 45 11.53 1.55 -7.22
N ILE A 46 12.09 0.86 -6.24
CA ILE A 46 12.72 1.42 -5.05
C ILE A 46 14.22 1.15 -5.07
N SER A 47 15.00 2.14 -4.67
CA SER A 47 16.44 2.01 -4.50
C SER A 47 16.90 2.79 -3.28
N ALA A 48 17.78 2.19 -2.49
CA ALA A 48 18.40 2.85 -1.34
C ALA A 48 19.72 3.55 -1.70
N ASP A 49 20.32 3.16 -2.83
CA ASP A 49 21.65 3.58 -3.28
C ASP A 49 21.65 4.24 -4.68
N GLU A 50 20.47 4.39 -5.29
CA GLU A 50 20.23 4.84 -6.67
C GLU A 50 20.88 3.97 -7.76
N LYS A 51 21.46 2.83 -7.38
CA LYS A 51 22.16 1.91 -8.29
C LYS A 51 21.37 0.62 -8.47
N ASN A 52 20.86 0.07 -7.38
CA ASN A 52 20.06 -1.14 -7.37
C ASN A 52 18.58 -0.77 -7.26
N TRP A 53 17.87 -0.93 -8.36
CA TRP A 53 16.43 -0.67 -8.46
C TRP A 53 15.69 -1.99 -8.36
N VAL A 54 14.75 -2.08 -7.42
CA VAL A 54 13.93 -3.26 -7.19
C VAL A 54 12.48 -2.85 -7.28
N ARG A 55 11.63 -3.62 -7.95
CA ARG A 55 10.20 -3.30 -7.99
C ARG A 55 9.56 -3.41 -6.61
N LEU A 56 8.61 -2.54 -6.31
CA LEU A 56 7.92 -2.50 -5.02
C LEU A 56 7.16 -3.80 -4.72
N ASP A 57 6.61 -4.45 -5.75
CA ASP A 57 5.96 -5.76 -5.65
C ASP A 57 6.91 -6.93 -5.39
N GLN A 58 8.16 -6.84 -5.83
CA GLN A 58 9.19 -7.85 -5.59
C GLN A 58 9.94 -7.63 -4.27
N HIS A 59 9.79 -6.44 -3.67
CA HIS A 59 10.46 -6.10 -2.44
C HIS A 59 9.90 -6.90 -1.26
N ARG A 60 10.74 -7.71 -0.60
CA ARG A 60 10.35 -8.66 0.46
C ARG A 60 9.46 -8.09 1.57
N GLN A 61 9.62 -6.81 1.92
CA GLN A 61 8.82 -6.15 2.96
C GLN A 61 7.59 -5.40 2.42
N LEU A 62 7.65 -4.93 1.17
CA LEU A 62 6.62 -4.02 0.61
C LEU A 62 5.59 -4.79 -0.21
N ALA A 63 5.99 -5.90 -0.84
CA ALA A 63 5.13 -6.82 -1.60
C ALA A 63 3.79 -7.12 -0.91
N ARG A 64 3.83 -7.41 0.40
CA ARG A 64 2.64 -7.72 1.21
C ARG A 64 1.57 -6.63 1.24
N TYR A 65 1.94 -5.37 0.99
CA TYR A 65 0.99 -4.26 0.94
C TYR A 65 0.31 -4.12 -0.43
N PHE A 66 0.85 -4.76 -1.47
CA PHE A 66 0.23 -4.84 -2.79
C PHE A 66 -0.60 -6.11 -2.98
N SER A 67 -0.26 -7.18 -2.26
CA SER A 67 -0.93 -8.48 -2.35
C SER A 67 -2.24 -8.60 -1.57
N ASN A 68 -2.60 -7.61 -0.74
CA ASN A 68 -3.89 -7.63 -0.09
C ASN A 68 -4.95 -7.05 -1.04
N PRO A 69 -5.85 -7.86 -1.62
CA PRO A 69 -7.21 -7.37 -1.71
C PRO A 69 -7.57 -6.99 -0.28
N SER A 70 -7.88 -5.70 -0.09
CA SER A 70 -8.60 -5.28 1.10
C SER A 70 -9.66 -6.35 1.42
N PRO A 71 -9.76 -6.90 2.65
CA PRO A 71 -10.94 -7.68 3.02
C PRO A 71 -12.22 -6.82 2.97
N TYR A 72 -12.08 -5.51 2.73
CA TYR A 72 -13.14 -4.58 2.37
C TYR A 72 -13.09 -4.23 0.86
N SER A 73 -12.80 -5.20 -0.01
CA SER A 73 -13.28 -5.08 -1.38
C SER A 73 -14.81 -5.20 -1.27
N SER A 74 -15.46 -4.06 -1.38
CA SER A 74 -16.89 -3.80 -1.14
C SER A 74 -17.84 -4.48 -2.14
N ASN A 75 -17.52 -5.71 -2.53
CA ASN A 75 -18.32 -6.57 -3.39
C ASN A 75 -18.88 -7.80 -2.65
N ASP A 76 -18.37 -8.12 -1.47
CA ASP A 76 -18.97 -9.14 -0.59
C ASP A 76 -19.82 -8.47 0.49
N LEU A 77 -20.89 -7.78 0.07
CA LEU A 77 -22.00 -7.53 0.98
C LEU A 77 -22.52 -8.90 1.41
N PRO A 78 -22.57 -9.23 2.72
CA PRO A 78 -23.27 -10.44 3.13
C PRO A 78 -24.70 -10.31 2.64
N SER A 79 -25.21 -11.31 1.90
CA SER A 79 -26.57 -11.28 1.32
C SER A 79 -27.67 -10.99 2.34
N ASP A 80 -27.34 -11.18 3.63
CA ASP A 80 -28.16 -10.85 4.78
C ASP A 80 -28.44 -9.34 4.94
N VAL A 81 -27.56 -8.45 4.48
CA VAL A 81 -27.74 -6.98 4.61
C VAL A 81 -28.89 -6.49 3.73
N GLU A 82 -28.99 -6.99 2.50
CA GLU A 82 -30.04 -6.60 1.56
C GLU A 82 -31.42 -7.10 2.01
N LYS A 83 -31.47 -8.29 2.61
CA LYS A 83 -32.68 -8.84 3.24
C LYS A 83 -33.12 -7.98 4.43
N ARG A 84 -32.20 -7.62 5.33
CA ARG A 84 -32.49 -6.75 6.48
C ARG A 84 -32.99 -5.36 6.06
N LEU A 85 -32.39 -4.76 5.04
CA LEU A 85 -32.82 -3.47 4.51
C LEU A 85 -34.21 -3.56 3.87
N SER A 86 -34.52 -4.66 3.18
CA SER A 86 -35.84 -4.92 2.60
C SER A 86 -36.92 -5.08 3.67
N GLU A 87 -36.62 -5.81 4.76
CA GLU A 87 -37.53 -5.98 5.89
C GLU A 87 -37.84 -4.64 6.58
N LEU A 88 -36.81 -3.81 6.83
CA LEU A 88 -36.97 -2.47 7.41
C LEU A 88 -37.81 -1.55 6.51
N SER A 89 -37.58 -1.60 5.19
CA SER A 89 -38.38 -0.84 4.22
C SER A 89 -39.86 -1.22 4.26
N GLN A 90 -40.17 -2.51 4.38
CA GLN A 90 -41.55 -2.98 4.51
C GLN A 90 -42.19 -2.55 5.83
N MET A 91 -41.45 -2.54 6.93
CA MET A 91 -41.96 -2.07 8.22
C MET A 91 -42.26 -0.57 8.20
N LEU A 92 -41.38 0.25 7.61
CA LEU A 92 -41.61 1.69 7.45
C LEU A 92 -42.83 1.98 6.58
N LYS A 93 -43.03 1.24 5.48
CA LYS A 93 -44.22 1.38 4.63
C LYS A 93 -45.53 1.02 5.33
N LYS A 94 -45.51 0.16 6.35
CA LYS A 94 -46.70 -0.21 7.13
C LYS A 94 -47.07 0.83 8.19
N LEU A 95 -46.15 1.73 8.53
CA LEU A 95 -46.34 2.79 9.53
C LEU A 95 -46.69 4.15 8.91
N SER A 96 -46.64 4.25 7.57
CA SER A 96 -47.11 5.40 6.78
C SER A 96 -48.51 5.14 6.24
#